data_AF-A0A3D8TZK6-F1
#
_entry.id   AF-A0A3D8TZK6-F1
#
_cell.length_a   1.000
_cell.length_b   1.000
_cell.length_c   1.000
_cell.angle_alpha   90.00
_cell.angle_beta   90.00
_cell.angle_gamma   90.00
#
_symmetry.space_group_name_H-M   'P 1'
#
loop_
_entity.id
_entity.type
_entity.pdbx_description
1 polymer ?
#
loop_
_entity_poly.entity_id
_entity_poly.type
_entity_poly.pdbx_seq_one_letter_code
_entity_poly.pdbx_strand_id
1 'polypeptide(L)'
;MSNQIQPFDFNGIQVRVLTDEHGNPWFLGADVCAILGTATNHIREYLDADEITNIRSTDIAQNGGKAPVFVSESGLYSLVLRSRKPEAREFKRWVTHEVLPSIRRHGAYMTESTLEKAVTEPDFLIRLATQIKQERAEKEKAQAQVERMRLKALFADAVETSKTSILVGDLAKVLKGNGVDIGGTRLFAWLRDNGWLMKTGSSRNMPTQKSMELGLFEIKETTVVHSDGHTTINKTPKVTGKGQTFFVNKFLGHREITQ
;
A
#
# COMPACT_ATOMS: atom_id res chain seq x y z
N MET A 1 -4.64 10.97 -2.37
CA MET A 1 -5.62 11.59 -3.29
C MET A 1 -5.44 13.10 -3.29
N SER A 2 -5.08 13.71 -4.41
CA SER A 2 -5.06 15.17 -4.54
C SER A 2 -6.50 15.68 -4.57
N ASN A 3 -6.88 16.54 -3.61
CA ASN A 3 -8.27 17.00 -3.44
C ASN A 3 -8.65 18.14 -4.40
N GLN A 4 -8.06 18.18 -5.60
CA GLN A 4 -8.37 19.18 -6.62
C GLN A 4 -9.45 18.64 -7.55
N ILE A 5 -10.68 19.13 -7.36
CA ILE A 5 -11.80 18.86 -8.26
C ILE A 5 -11.62 19.72 -9.51
N GLN A 6 -11.42 19.09 -10.66
CA GLN A 6 -11.44 19.79 -11.96
C GLN A 6 -12.84 19.69 -12.57
N PRO A 7 -13.50 20.83 -12.88
CA PRO A 7 -14.78 20.82 -13.58
C PRO A 7 -14.55 20.55 -15.07
N PHE A 8 -15.19 19.49 -15.60
CA PHE A 8 -15.22 19.17 -17.01
C PHE A 8 -16.59 19.53 -17.59
N ASP A 9 -16.66 20.32 -18.67
CA ASP A 9 -17.93 20.70 -19.27
C ASP A 9 -18.36 19.68 -20.34
N PHE A 10 -19.57 19.14 -20.22
CA PHE A 10 -20.21 18.36 -21.26
C PHE A 10 -21.60 18.94 -21.55
N ASN A 11 -21.77 19.57 -22.72
CA ASN A 11 -23.03 20.20 -23.14
C ASN A 11 -23.61 21.19 -22.08
N GLY A 12 -22.75 21.95 -21.40
CA GLY A 12 -23.16 22.90 -20.35
C GLY A 12 -23.46 22.27 -18.98
N ILE A 13 -23.23 20.96 -18.82
CA ILE A 13 -23.29 20.27 -17.52
C ILE A 13 -21.86 20.05 -17.04
N GLN A 14 -21.51 20.63 -15.89
CA GLN A 14 -20.21 20.44 -15.26
C GLN A 14 -20.15 19.08 -14.55
N VAL A 15 -19.18 18.26 -14.93
CA VAL A 15 -18.82 17.00 -14.27
C VAL A 15 -17.63 17.25 -13.37
N ARG A 16 -17.78 16.93 -12.08
CA ARG A 16 -16.67 17.00 -11.11
C ARG A 16 -15.78 15.76 -11.24
N VAL A 17 -14.49 16.00 -11.46
CA VAL A 17 -13.47 14.95 -11.61
C VAL A 17 -12.40 15.10 -10.54
N LEU A 18 -12.04 13.97 -9.92
CA LEU A 18 -10.88 13.85 -9.03
C LEU A 18 -9.81 13.00 -9.71
N THR A 19 -8.55 13.34 -9.50
CA THR A 19 -7.42 12.55 -10.00
C THR A 19 -6.80 11.76 -8.86
N ASP A 20 -6.64 10.45 -9.05
CA ASP A 20 -5.96 9.60 -8.07
C ASP A 20 -4.43 9.77 -8.12
N GLU A 21 -3.73 9.06 -7.22
CA GLU A 21 -2.26 9.09 -7.12
C GLU A 21 -1.55 8.47 -8.33
N HIS A 22 -2.29 7.77 -9.19
CA HIS A 22 -1.82 7.15 -10.41
C HIS A 22 -2.17 7.98 -11.66
N GLY A 23 -2.80 9.14 -11.50
CA GLY A 23 -3.22 10.01 -12.59
C GLY A 23 -4.56 9.61 -13.23
N ASN A 24 -5.27 8.62 -12.71
CA ASN A 24 -6.54 8.20 -13.29
C ASN A 24 -7.68 9.14 -12.85
N PRO A 25 -8.59 9.50 -13.77
CA PRO A 25 -9.75 10.32 -13.45
C PRO A 25 -10.86 9.50 -12.78
N TRP A 26 -11.47 10.09 -11.76
CA TRP A 26 -12.61 9.60 -11.01
C TRP A 26 -13.74 10.62 -11.10
N PHE A 27 -14.87 10.21 -11.68
CA PHE A 27 -16.00 11.09 -11.98
C PHE A 27 -17.03 11.01 -10.87
N LEU A 28 -17.60 12.14 -10.46
CA LEU A 28 -18.68 12.11 -9.47
C LEU A 28 -19.92 11.45 -10.06
N GLY A 29 -20.35 10.33 -9.46
CA GLY A 29 -21.45 9.51 -9.95
C GLY A 29 -22.79 10.25 -9.99
N ALA A 30 -23.00 11.25 -9.12
CA ALA A 30 -24.20 12.09 -9.16
C ALA A 30 -24.31 12.91 -10.45
N ASP A 31 -23.19 13.51 -10.89
CA ASP A 31 -23.14 14.32 -12.10
C ASP A 31 -23.31 13.43 -13.34
N VAL A 32 -22.62 12.27 -13.35
CA VAL A 32 -22.74 11.27 -14.41
C VAL A 32 -24.18 10.75 -14.52
N CYS A 33 -24.83 10.43 -13.40
CA CYS A 33 -26.23 10.03 -13.37
C CYS A 33 -27.18 11.10 -13.90
N ALA A 34 -26.95 12.37 -13.55
CA ALA A 34 -27.76 13.48 -14.04
C ALA A 34 -27.68 13.58 -15.57
N ILE A 35 -26.47 13.48 -16.13
CA ILE A 35 -26.23 13.48 -17.57
C ILE A 35 -26.89 12.26 -18.22
N LEU A 36 -26.73 11.07 -17.66
CA LEU A 36 -27.27 9.83 -18.26
C LEU A 36 -28.76 9.61 -17.96
N GLY A 37 -29.38 10.41 -17.08
CA GLY A 37 -30.77 10.25 -16.63
C GLY A 37 -31.01 8.96 -15.87
N THR A 38 -30.00 8.46 -15.18
CA THR A 38 -30.08 7.24 -14.36
C THR A 38 -30.09 7.61 -12.88
N ALA A 39 -30.73 6.79 -12.04
CA ALA A 39 -30.72 7.02 -10.60
C ALA A 39 -29.39 6.54 -9.99
N THR A 40 -28.82 7.34 -9.10
CA THR A 40 -27.55 7.05 -8.40
C THR A 40 -27.62 5.81 -7.52
N ASN A 41 -28.83 5.41 -7.10
CA ASN A 41 -29.06 4.27 -6.22
C ASN A 41 -28.72 2.94 -6.89
N HIS A 42 -28.89 2.83 -8.21
CA HIS A 42 -28.67 1.59 -8.96
C HIS A 42 -27.28 1.51 -9.60
N ILE A 43 -26.45 2.55 -9.49
CA ILE A 43 -25.09 2.54 -10.06
C ILE A 43 -24.30 1.32 -9.58
N ARG A 44 -24.46 0.93 -8.30
CA ARG A 44 -23.76 -0.24 -7.72
C ARG A 44 -24.21 -1.58 -8.27
N GLU A 45 -25.38 -1.65 -8.91
CA GLU A 45 -25.86 -2.87 -9.58
C GLU A 45 -25.25 -3.03 -10.97
N TYR A 46 -24.64 -1.97 -11.49
CA TYR A 46 -24.17 -1.90 -12.88
C TYR A 46 -22.65 -1.82 -13.01
N LEU A 47 -21.95 -1.57 -11.90
CA LEU A 47 -20.51 -1.37 -11.83
C LEU A 47 -19.88 -2.44 -10.94
N ASP A 48 -18.72 -2.92 -11.38
CA ASP A 48 -17.89 -3.82 -10.58
C ASP A 48 -17.19 -3.07 -9.44
N ALA A 49 -16.68 -3.81 -8.45
CA ALA A 49 -16.13 -3.25 -7.22
C ALA A 49 -14.91 -2.34 -7.44
N ASP A 50 -14.19 -2.51 -8.55
CA ASP A 50 -13.05 -1.69 -8.98
C ASP A 50 -13.47 -0.47 -9.81
N GLU A 51 -14.73 -0.41 -10.27
CA GLU A 51 -15.27 0.68 -11.08
C GLU A 51 -15.99 1.75 -10.25
N ILE A 52 -16.21 1.49 -8.97
CA ILE A 52 -16.92 2.39 -8.06
C ILE A 52 -16.20 2.52 -6.73
N THR A 53 -16.13 3.74 -6.22
CA THR A 53 -15.62 4.00 -4.87
C THR A 53 -16.43 5.08 -4.17
N ASN A 54 -16.36 5.08 -2.84
CA ASN A 54 -16.87 6.17 -2.03
C ASN A 54 -15.68 6.85 -1.37
N ILE A 55 -15.53 8.16 -1.57
CA ILE A 55 -14.55 8.90 -0.81
C ILE A 55 -15.16 9.21 0.56
N ARG A 56 -14.70 8.47 1.56
CA ARG A 56 -14.98 8.77 2.97
C ARG A 56 -14.06 9.91 3.39
N SER A 57 -14.45 11.16 3.11
CA SER A 57 -13.87 12.25 3.87
C SER A 57 -14.43 12.16 5.29
N THR A 58 -13.54 12.15 6.29
CA THR A 58 -13.89 12.22 7.71
C THR A 58 -14.83 13.40 8.00
N ASP A 59 -14.74 14.48 7.23
CA ASP A 59 -15.57 15.68 7.38
C ASP A 59 -17.01 15.48 6.86
N ILE A 60 -17.22 14.60 5.86
CA ILE A 60 -18.56 14.32 5.30
C ILE A 60 -19.35 13.40 6.24
N ALA A 61 -18.65 12.47 6.91
CA ALA A 61 -19.25 11.57 7.89
C ALA A 61 -19.69 12.30 9.18
N GLN A 62 -18.98 13.37 9.57
CA GLN A 62 -19.33 14.16 10.77
C GLN A 62 -20.65 14.94 10.63
N ASN A 63 -21.09 15.25 9.41
CA ASN A 63 -22.35 15.97 9.15
C ASN A 63 -23.52 15.06 8.74
N GLY A 64 -23.44 13.74 8.96
CA GLY A 64 -24.54 12.81 8.67
C GLY A 64 -24.88 12.66 7.17
N GLY A 65 -24.03 13.15 6.27
CA GLY A 65 -24.20 13.03 4.83
C GLY A 65 -23.81 11.66 4.29
N LYS A 66 -24.50 11.19 3.23
CA LYS A 66 -24.05 10.02 2.47
C LYS A 66 -22.73 10.35 1.77
N ALA A 67 -21.72 9.50 1.93
CA ALA A 67 -20.45 9.66 1.23
C ALA A 67 -20.68 9.71 -0.30
N PRO A 68 -20.11 10.71 -1.00
CA PRO A 68 -20.25 10.83 -2.44
C PRO A 68 -19.66 9.62 -3.15
N VAL A 69 -20.35 9.18 -4.20
CA VAL A 69 -19.94 8.06 -5.05
C VAL A 69 -19.13 8.60 -6.21
N PHE A 70 -17.97 8.00 -6.44
CA PHE A 70 -17.11 8.26 -7.59
C PHE A 70 -17.03 7.01 -8.46
N VAL A 71 -16.95 7.22 -9.76
CA VAL A 71 -16.93 6.19 -10.79
C VAL A 71 -15.62 6.33 -11.55
N SER A 72 -14.93 5.21 -11.79
CA SER A 72 -13.71 5.21 -12.60
C SER A 72 -14.02 5.46 -14.07
N GLU A 73 -13.02 5.72 -14.89
CA GLU A 73 -13.20 5.84 -16.35
C GLU A 73 -13.82 4.57 -16.97
N SER A 74 -13.42 3.37 -16.50
CA SER A 74 -14.03 2.10 -16.92
C SER A 74 -15.52 2.06 -16.60
N GLY A 75 -15.87 2.41 -15.35
CA GLY A 75 -17.27 2.45 -14.94
C GLY A 75 -18.10 3.49 -15.68
N LEU A 76 -17.50 4.64 -16.03
CA LEU A 76 -18.16 5.64 -16.86
C LEU A 76 -18.53 5.04 -18.22
N TYR A 77 -17.61 4.32 -18.87
CA TYR A 77 -17.89 3.63 -20.12
C TYR A 77 -18.97 2.56 -19.97
N SER A 78 -18.93 1.75 -18.91
CA SER A 78 -19.98 0.76 -18.59
C SER A 78 -21.37 1.41 -18.51
N LEU A 79 -21.48 2.57 -17.86
CA LEU A 79 -22.75 3.33 -17.76
C LEU A 79 -23.20 3.92 -19.10
N VAL A 80 -22.27 4.53 -19.85
CA VAL A 80 -22.58 5.14 -21.16
C VAL A 80 -23.03 4.08 -22.18
N LEU A 81 -22.35 2.93 -22.21
CA LEU A 81 -22.69 1.82 -23.10
C LEU A 81 -24.11 1.28 -22.81
N ARG A 82 -24.52 1.26 -21.54
CA ARG A 82 -25.87 0.83 -21.12
C ARG A 82 -26.97 1.88 -21.34
N SER A 83 -26.63 3.16 -21.29
CA SER A 83 -27.61 4.26 -21.32
C SER A 83 -28.44 4.29 -22.62
N ARG A 84 -29.74 4.61 -22.52
CA ARG A 84 -30.63 4.75 -23.69
C ARG A 84 -30.77 6.18 -24.21
N LYS A 85 -30.05 7.14 -23.60
CA LYS A 85 -30.10 8.55 -24.01
C LYS A 85 -29.51 8.80 -25.40
N PRO A 86 -30.01 9.80 -26.14
CA PRO A 86 -29.51 10.14 -27.47
C PRO A 86 -28.02 10.53 -27.44
N GLU A 87 -27.58 11.30 -26.44
CA GLU A 87 -26.18 11.72 -26.28
C GLU A 87 -25.25 10.51 -26.07
N ALA A 88 -25.68 9.56 -25.23
CA ALA A 88 -24.95 8.30 -25.01
C ALA A 88 -24.95 7.40 -26.26
N ARG A 89 -25.98 7.50 -27.10
CA ARG A 89 -26.08 6.77 -28.38
C ARG A 89 -25.09 7.31 -29.41
N GLU A 90 -24.88 8.62 -29.46
CA GLU A 90 -23.86 9.24 -30.32
C GLU A 90 -22.45 8.79 -29.95
N PHE A 91 -22.11 8.87 -28.66
CA PHE A 91 -20.82 8.37 -28.16
C PHE A 91 -20.63 6.87 -28.48
N LYS A 92 -21.65 6.05 -28.18
CA LYS A 92 -21.64 4.62 -28.54
C LYS A 92 -21.39 4.38 -30.01
N ARG A 93 -22.06 5.13 -30.88
CA ARG A 93 -21.94 4.96 -32.33
C ARG A 93 -20.53 5.31 -32.79
N TRP A 94 -19.99 6.42 -32.30
CA TRP A 94 -18.61 6.81 -32.56
C TRP A 94 -17.60 5.73 -32.12
N VAL A 95 -17.70 5.24 -30.88
CA VAL A 95 -16.82 4.18 -30.38
C VAL A 95 -16.92 2.90 -31.22
N THR A 96 -18.14 2.47 -31.56
CA THR A 96 -18.38 1.19 -32.26
C THR A 96 -18.10 1.21 -33.75
N HIS A 97 -18.23 2.37 -34.41
CA HIS A 97 -18.08 2.48 -35.87
C HIS A 97 -16.74 3.09 -36.29
N GLU A 98 -16.10 3.86 -35.42
CA GLU A 98 -14.86 4.56 -35.72
C GLU A 98 -13.69 4.01 -34.88
N VAL A 99 -13.78 4.14 -33.55
CA VAL A 99 -12.66 3.83 -32.64
C VAL A 99 -12.30 2.34 -32.65
N LEU A 100 -13.25 1.47 -32.30
CA LEU A 100 -13.00 0.03 -32.22
C LEU A 100 -12.61 -0.58 -33.58
N PRO A 101 -13.26 -0.24 -34.71
CA PRO A 101 -12.81 -0.71 -36.01
C PRO A 101 -11.41 -0.22 -36.39
N SER A 102 -11.05 1.02 -36.03
CA SER A 102 -9.70 1.54 -36.28
C SER A 102 -8.65 0.79 -35.46
N ILE A 103 -8.88 0.58 -34.16
CA ILE A 103 -7.99 -0.21 -33.30
C ILE A 103 -7.86 -1.65 -33.85
N ARG A 104 -8.96 -2.28 -34.26
CA ARG A 104 -8.93 -3.64 -34.81
C ARG A 104 -8.13 -3.74 -36.11
N ARG A 105 -8.20 -2.72 -36.98
CA ARG A 105 -7.51 -2.72 -38.29
C ARG A 105 -6.05 -2.30 -38.21
N HIS A 106 -5.76 -1.28 -37.40
CA HIS A 106 -4.46 -0.60 -37.39
C HIS A 106 -3.67 -0.80 -36.09
N GLY A 107 -4.28 -1.41 -35.07
CA GLY A 107 -3.68 -1.60 -33.75
C GLY A 107 -3.74 -0.38 -32.83
N ALA A 108 -4.21 0.78 -33.32
CA ALA A 108 -4.29 2.03 -32.56
C ALA A 108 -5.42 2.94 -33.07
N TYR A 109 -5.86 3.87 -32.21
CA TYR A 109 -6.67 5.02 -32.58
C TYR A 109 -5.89 6.29 -32.23
N MET A 110 -5.79 7.21 -33.18
CA MET A 110 -5.10 8.49 -33.03
C MET A 110 -6.01 9.59 -33.56
N THR A 111 -6.00 10.76 -32.91
CA THR A 111 -6.67 11.94 -33.46
C THR A 111 -5.97 12.38 -34.74
N GLU A 112 -6.71 13.04 -35.64
CA GLU A 112 -6.18 13.51 -36.93
C GLU A 112 -4.94 14.41 -36.74
N SER A 113 -4.97 15.30 -35.76
CA SER A 113 -3.81 16.14 -35.39
C SER A 113 -2.59 15.34 -34.93
N THR A 114 -2.79 14.18 -34.31
CA THR A 114 -1.71 13.32 -33.82
C THR A 114 -1.16 12.47 -34.96
N LEU A 115 -2.04 12.03 -35.86
CA LEU A 115 -1.65 11.30 -37.07
C LEU A 115 -0.85 12.20 -38.01
N GLU A 116 -1.28 13.45 -38.21
CA GLU A 116 -0.52 14.45 -38.97
C GLU A 116 0.87 14.63 -38.36
N LYS A 117 0.97 14.89 -37.05
CA LYS A 117 2.26 15.00 -36.37
C LYS A 117 3.11 13.75 -36.51
N ALA A 118 2.52 12.55 -36.43
CA ALA A 118 3.25 11.30 -36.61
C ALA A 118 3.80 11.13 -38.03
N VAL A 119 3.14 11.70 -39.04
CA VAL A 119 3.58 11.65 -40.45
C VAL A 119 4.54 12.78 -40.78
N THR A 120 4.33 13.99 -40.24
CA THR A 120 5.15 15.18 -40.52
C THR A 120 6.42 15.26 -39.68
N GLU A 121 6.39 14.71 -38.45
CA GLU A 121 7.52 14.68 -37.52
C GLU A 121 8.00 13.24 -37.32
N PRO A 122 9.10 12.81 -37.96
CA PRO A 122 9.63 11.45 -37.83
C PRO A 122 9.96 11.06 -36.38
N ASP A 123 10.39 12.04 -35.58
CA ASP A 123 10.81 11.83 -34.19
C ASP A 123 9.64 11.81 -33.18
N PHE A 124 8.42 12.19 -33.60
CA PHE A 124 7.25 12.23 -32.71
C PHE A 124 6.97 10.85 -32.10
N LEU A 125 6.95 9.81 -32.94
CA LEU A 125 6.70 8.43 -32.50
C LEU A 125 7.83 7.91 -31.60
N ILE A 126 9.09 8.28 -31.88
CA ILE A 126 10.25 7.89 -31.07
C ILE A 126 10.15 8.51 -29.67
N ARG A 127 9.80 9.79 -29.59
CA ARG A 127 9.60 10.50 -28.32
C ARG A 127 8.46 9.88 -27.52
N LEU A 128 7.32 9.61 -28.16
CA LEU A 128 6.17 8.99 -27.52
C LEU A 128 6.51 7.60 -26.96
N ALA A 129 7.19 6.76 -27.77
CA ALA A 129 7.61 5.43 -27.33
C ALA A 129 8.60 5.48 -26.15
N THR A 130 9.52 6.44 -26.17
CA THR A 130 10.51 6.66 -25.10
C THR A 130 9.82 7.06 -23.80
N GLN A 131 8.84 7.97 -23.86
CA GLN A 131 8.05 8.39 -22.71
C GLN A 131 7.28 7.21 -22.12
N ILE A 132 6.56 6.43 -22.94
CA ILE A 132 5.82 5.23 -22.48
C ILE A 132 6.76 4.22 -21.80
N LYS A 133 7.97 4.03 -22.33
CA LYS A 133 8.98 3.16 -21.73
C LYS A 133 9.43 3.67 -20.36
N GLN A 134 9.66 4.97 -20.22
CA GLN A 134 10.05 5.60 -18.95
C GLN A 134 8.92 5.46 -17.92
N GLU A 135 7.68 5.80 -18.28
CA GLU A 135 6.52 5.66 -17.39
C GLU A 135 6.33 4.21 -16.90
N ARG A 136 6.52 3.21 -17.77
CA ARG A 136 6.46 1.79 -17.37
C ARG A 136 7.55 1.42 -16.37
N ALA A 137 8.78 1.86 -16.61
CA ALA A 137 9.90 1.58 -15.72
C ALA A 137 9.72 2.26 -14.35
N GLU A 138 9.14 3.45 -14.31
CA GLU A 138 8.80 4.15 -13.07
C GLU A 138 7.67 3.44 -12.32
N LYS A 139 6.60 3.02 -13.02
CA LYS A 139 5.51 2.24 -12.43
C LYS A 139 6.01 0.93 -11.84
N GLU A 140 6.87 0.20 -12.53
CA GLU A 140 7.45 -1.06 -12.04
C GLU A 140 8.29 -0.84 -10.77
N LYS A 141 9.15 0.19 -10.76
CA LYS A 141 9.94 0.55 -9.56
C LYS A 141 9.05 0.94 -8.38
N ALA A 142 8.01 1.73 -8.63
CA ALA A 142 7.06 2.13 -7.60
C ALA A 142 6.30 0.92 -7.04
N GLN A 143 5.83 0.03 -7.90
CA GLN A 143 5.16 -1.22 -7.49
C GLN A 143 6.08 -2.12 -6.68
N ALA A 144 7.33 -2.31 -7.11
CA ALA A 144 8.31 -3.09 -6.36
C ALA A 144 8.58 -2.49 -4.97
N GLN A 145 8.66 -1.16 -4.87
CA GLN A 145 8.84 -0.48 -3.58
C GLN A 145 7.62 -0.62 -2.68
N VAL A 146 6.40 -0.48 -3.23
CA VAL A 146 5.15 -0.68 -2.49
C VAL A 146 5.06 -2.11 -1.97
N GLU A 147 5.36 -3.11 -2.79
CA GLU A 147 5.32 -4.51 -2.38
C GLU A 147 6.38 -4.80 -1.29
N ARG A 148 7.58 -4.23 -1.42
CA ARG A 148 8.62 -4.32 -0.39
C ARG A 148 8.15 -3.71 0.94
N MET A 149 7.50 -2.56 0.91
CA MET A 149 6.95 -1.92 2.12
C MET A 149 5.79 -2.71 2.71
N ARG A 150 4.93 -3.29 1.87
CA ARG A 150 3.81 -4.15 2.29
C ARG A 150 4.30 -5.40 3.01
N LEU A 151 5.32 -6.08 2.48
CA LEU A 151 5.93 -7.25 3.12
C LEU A 151 6.55 -6.90 4.48
N LYS A 152 7.20 -5.73 4.60
CA LYS A 152 7.70 -5.23 5.89
C LYS A 152 6.58 -4.97 6.89
N ALA A 153 5.50 -4.34 6.46
CA ALA A 153 4.36 -4.00 7.31
C ALA A 153 3.62 -5.26 7.81
N LEU A 154 3.31 -6.20 6.90
CA LEU A 154 2.63 -7.45 7.24
C LEU A 154 3.44 -8.30 8.23
N PHE A 155 4.76 -8.23 8.16
CA PHE A 155 5.64 -8.89 9.12
C PHE A 155 5.66 -8.20 10.50
N ALA A 156 5.70 -6.86 10.53
CA ALA A 156 5.61 -6.12 11.79
C ALA A 156 4.32 -6.47 12.54
N ASP A 157 3.19 -6.54 11.82
CA ASP A 157 1.88 -6.90 12.39
C ASP A 157 1.81 -8.37 12.85
N ALA A 158 2.42 -9.30 12.09
CA ALA A 158 2.47 -10.73 12.46
C ALA A 158 3.32 -11.00 13.72
N VAL A 159 4.36 -10.19 13.96
CA VAL A 159 5.18 -10.28 15.17
C VAL A 159 4.49 -9.62 16.36
N GLU A 160 3.80 -8.50 16.14
CA GLU A 160 3.02 -7.79 17.17
C GLU A 160 1.86 -8.62 17.73
N THR A 161 1.22 -9.44 16.89
CA THR A 161 0.05 -10.27 17.28
C THR A 161 0.39 -11.40 18.26
N SER A 162 1.67 -11.77 18.44
CA SER A 162 2.07 -12.66 19.52
C SER A 162 2.18 -11.89 20.85
N LYS A 163 1.08 -11.84 21.60
CA LYS A 163 1.05 -11.24 22.96
C LYS A 163 1.94 -11.95 23.99
N THR A 164 2.65 -13.01 23.59
CA THR A 164 3.49 -13.83 24.44
C THR A 164 4.95 -13.41 24.34
N SER A 165 5.59 -13.27 25.49
CA SER A 165 7.03 -13.04 25.58
C SER A 165 7.80 -14.30 25.19
N ILE A 166 8.79 -14.15 24.30
CA ILE A 166 9.63 -15.25 23.83
C ILE A 166 11.04 -15.15 24.39
N LEU A 167 11.76 -16.26 24.46
CA LEU A 167 13.17 -16.23 24.85
C LEU A 167 14.00 -15.54 23.76
N VAL A 168 15.10 -14.90 24.16
CA VAL A 168 16.06 -14.30 23.21
C VAL A 168 16.57 -15.35 22.20
N GLY A 169 16.72 -16.61 22.61
CA GLY A 169 17.09 -17.70 21.71
C GLY A 169 16.04 -17.99 20.63
N ASP A 170 14.75 -17.87 20.95
CA ASP A 170 13.67 -18.08 19.99
C ASP A 170 13.53 -16.88 19.05
N LEU A 171 13.74 -15.66 19.55
CA LEU A 171 13.88 -14.48 18.69
C LEU A 171 15.00 -14.67 17.65
N ALA A 172 16.14 -15.27 18.04
CA ALA A 172 17.22 -15.56 17.09
C ALA A 172 16.80 -16.55 15.99
N LYS A 173 15.96 -17.56 16.31
CA LYS A 173 15.43 -18.48 15.30
C LYS A 173 14.48 -17.77 14.33
N VAL A 174 13.62 -16.89 14.85
CA VAL A 174 12.74 -16.05 14.02
C VAL A 174 13.57 -15.16 13.08
N LEU A 175 14.60 -14.49 13.59
CA LEU A 175 15.50 -13.67 12.77
C LEU A 175 16.21 -14.51 11.68
N LYS A 176 16.68 -15.71 12.02
CA LYS A 176 17.31 -16.64 11.07
C LYS A 176 16.34 -17.12 9.98
N GLY A 177 15.10 -17.44 10.33
CA GLY A 177 14.06 -17.80 9.36
C GLY A 177 13.75 -16.69 8.35
N ASN A 178 14.01 -15.43 8.72
CA ASN A 178 13.79 -14.25 7.88
C ASN A 178 15.07 -13.77 7.16
N GLY A 179 16.08 -14.64 7.06
CA GLY A 179 17.29 -14.36 6.28
C GLY A 179 18.33 -13.47 6.98
N VAL A 180 18.19 -13.19 8.28
CA VAL A 180 19.27 -12.61 9.09
C VAL A 180 20.14 -13.76 9.59
N ASP A 181 21.36 -13.90 9.08
CA ASP A 181 22.28 -14.94 9.55
C ASP A 181 22.79 -14.64 10.97
N ILE A 182 21.97 -14.94 11.96
CA ILE A 182 22.27 -14.79 13.38
C ILE A 182 21.83 -16.03 14.17
N GLY A 183 22.67 -16.45 15.10
CA GLY A 183 22.36 -17.53 16.04
C GLY A 183 22.12 -16.98 17.44
N GLY A 184 21.52 -17.78 18.34
CA GLY A 184 21.23 -17.36 19.72
C GLY A 184 22.43 -16.74 20.44
N THR A 185 23.59 -17.38 20.40
CA THR A 185 24.83 -16.86 21.02
C THR A 185 25.29 -15.54 20.39
N ARG A 186 25.20 -15.41 19.05
CA ARG A 186 25.54 -14.18 18.32
C ARG A 186 24.57 -13.05 18.67
N LEU A 187 23.28 -13.33 18.80
CA LEU A 187 22.27 -12.35 19.21
C LEU A 187 22.51 -11.85 20.64
N PHE A 188 22.80 -12.75 21.58
CA PHE A 188 23.15 -12.37 22.95
C PHE A 188 24.41 -11.50 23.01
N ALA A 189 25.43 -11.79 22.19
CA ALA A 189 26.61 -10.94 22.08
C ALA A 189 26.25 -9.55 21.55
N TRP A 190 25.52 -9.50 20.43
CA TRP A 190 25.08 -8.24 19.82
C TRP A 190 24.24 -7.38 20.78
N LEU A 191 23.30 -7.98 21.51
CA LEU A 191 22.47 -7.27 22.49
C LEU A 191 23.30 -6.68 23.63
N ARG A 192 24.33 -7.38 24.09
CA ARG A 192 25.27 -6.86 25.09
C ARG A 192 26.10 -5.72 24.52
N ASP A 193 26.65 -5.90 23.31
CA ASP A 193 27.53 -4.92 22.68
C ASP A 193 26.82 -3.61 22.36
N ASN A 194 25.53 -3.67 22.02
CA ASN A 194 24.68 -2.52 21.73
C ASN A 194 23.97 -1.94 22.97
N GLY A 195 24.30 -2.40 24.19
CA GLY A 195 23.77 -1.84 25.43
C GLY A 195 22.31 -2.18 25.73
N TRP A 196 21.75 -3.22 25.11
CA TRP A 196 20.42 -3.73 25.42
C TRP A 196 20.43 -4.68 26.61
N LEU A 197 21.51 -5.46 26.75
CA LEU A 197 21.79 -6.33 27.90
C LEU A 197 23.10 -5.94 28.58
N MET A 198 23.22 -6.21 29.88
CA MET A 198 24.42 -5.94 30.67
C MET A 198 25.57 -6.92 30.34
N LYS A 199 26.82 -6.43 30.36
CA LYS A 199 28.02 -7.16 29.90
C LYS A 199 28.69 -8.02 30.98
N THR A 200 28.66 -7.62 32.24
CA THR A 200 29.55 -8.16 33.29
C THR A 200 28.80 -8.50 34.59
N GLY A 201 29.44 -9.34 35.42
CA GLY A 201 28.98 -9.65 36.77
C GLY A 201 27.78 -10.59 36.87
N SER A 202 27.17 -10.62 38.06
CA SER A 202 25.94 -11.38 38.37
C SER A 202 24.73 -10.91 37.55
N SER A 203 24.79 -9.71 36.97
CA SER A 203 23.76 -9.16 36.10
C SER A 203 24.01 -9.41 34.61
N ARG A 204 24.99 -10.25 34.24
CA ARG A 204 25.24 -10.56 32.82
C ARG A 204 23.97 -11.11 32.16
N ASN A 205 23.64 -10.59 30.98
CA ASN A 205 22.40 -10.87 30.23
C ASN A 205 21.11 -10.29 30.86
N MET A 206 21.20 -9.47 31.90
CA MET A 206 20.03 -8.72 32.36
C MET A 206 19.74 -7.54 31.43
N PRO A 207 18.47 -7.20 31.17
CA PRO A 207 18.12 -6.00 30.42
C PRO A 207 18.67 -4.74 31.10
N THR A 208 19.20 -3.81 30.31
CA THR A 208 19.59 -2.50 30.83
C THR A 208 18.35 -1.68 31.21
N GLN A 209 18.53 -0.67 32.07
CA GLN A 209 17.45 0.23 32.47
C GLN A 209 16.73 0.83 31.25
N LYS A 210 17.50 1.26 30.25
CA LYS A 210 16.99 1.73 28.95
C LYS A 210 16.06 0.70 28.26
N SER A 211 16.45 -0.56 28.25
CA SER A 211 15.66 -1.64 27.64
C SER A 211 14.35 -1.91 28.37
N MET A 212 14.36 -1.75 29.70
CA MET A 212 13.19 -1.91 30.56
C MET A 212 12.21 -0.74 30.39
N GLU A 213 12.71 0.51 30.37
CA GLU A 213 11.90 1.72 30.15
C GLU A 213 11.21 1.73 28.77
N LEU A 214 11.89 1.21 27.75
CA LEU A 214 11.31 1.05 26.42
C LEU A 214 10.29 -0.11 26.34
N GLY A 215 10.20 -0.96 27.37
CA GLY A 215 9.31 -2.11 27.44
C GLY A 215 9.69 -3.25 26.49
N LEU A 216 10.98 -3.39 26.16
CA LEU A 216 11.45 -4.36 25.16
C LEU A 216 11.66 -5.77 25.76
N PHE A 217 11.88 -5.84 27.07
CA PHE A 217 12.14 -7.09 27.77
C PHE A 217 11.30 -7.20 29.04
N GLU A 218 11.08 -8.45 29.45
CA GLU A 218 10.61 -8.82 30.77
C GLU A 218 11.58 -9.84 31.38
N ILE A 219 11.59 -9.97 32.70
CA ILE A 219 12.47 -10.90 33.41
C ILE A 219 11.62 -12.03 33.97
N LYS A 220 11.95 -13.27 33.60
CA LYS A 220 11.43 -14.46 34.26
C LYS A 220 12.40 -14.91 35.34
N GLU A 221 11.96 -14.94 36.58
CA GLU A 221 12.72 -15.50 37.70
C GLU A 221 12.32 -16.97 37.91
N THR A 222 13.29 -17.84 38.13
CA THR A 222 13.08 -19.27 38.41
C THR A 222 13.93 -19.67 39.61
N THR A 223 13.28 -20.12 40.68
CA THR A 223 13.96 -20.61 41.87
C THR A 223 14.45 -22.04 41.64
N VAL A 224 15.74 -22.27 41.85
CA VAL A 224 16.36 -23.59 41.86
C VAL A 224 16.73 -23.93 43.30
N VAL A 225 16.18 -25.03 43.80
CA VAL A 225 16.51 -25.57 45.12
C VAL A 225 17.57 -26.65 44.93
N HIS A 226 18.72 -26.49 45.58
CA HIS A 226 19.79 -27.47 45.53
C HIS A 226 19.62 -28.53 46.63
N SER A 227 20.28 -29.67 46.45
CA SER A 227 20.22 -30.81 47.38
C SER A 227 20.78 -30.52 48.79
N ASP A 228 21.53 -29.44 48.92
CA ASP A 228 22.12 -28.91 50.16
C ASP A 228 21.23 -27.84 50.85
N GLY A 229 20.04 -27.57 50.31
CA GLY A 229 19.03 -26.71 50.92
C GLY A 229 19.16 -25.21 50.59
N HIS A 230 20.20 -24.77 49.89
CA HIS A 230 20.27 -23.38 49.44
C HIS A 230 19.46 -23.14 48.15
N THR A 231 18.85 -21.97 48.04
CA THR A 231 18.06 -21.57 46.89
C THR A 231 18.83 -20.56 46.03
N THR A 232 18.84 -20.76 44.72
CA THR A 232 19.34 -19.75 43.78
C THR A 232 18.20 -19.27 42.90
N ILE A 233 18.24 -17.99 42.53
CA ILE A 233 17.24 -17.38 41.64
C ILE A 233 17.90 -17.16 40.29
N ASN A 234 17.48 -17.94 39.29
CA ASN A 234 17.87 -17.73 37.91
C ASN A 234 16.98 -16.67 37.28
N LYS A 235 17.59 -15.62 36.71
CA LYS A 235 16.88 -14.55 36.00
C LYS A 235 17.14 -14.70 34.50
N THR A 236 16.07 -14.86 33.73
CA THR A 236 16.14 -15.04 32.28
C THR A 236 15.44 -13.88 31.57
N PRO A 237 16.12 -13.14 30.67
CA PRO A 237 15.47 -12.12 29.86
C PRO A 237 14.56 -12.78 28.81
N LYS A 238 13.34 -12.28 28.69
CA LYS A 238 12.42 -12.56 27.60
C LYS A 238 12.11 -11.28 26.83
N VAL A 239 11.86 -11.41 25.55
CA VAL A 239 11.55 -10.30 24.65
C VAL A 239 10.03 -10.17 24.55
N THR A 240 9.50 -8.99 24.86
CA THR A 240 8.06 -8.69 24.75
C THR A 240 7.65 -8.59 23.27
N GLY A 241 6.36 -8.65 22.94
CA GLY A 241 5.92 -8.44 21.54
C GLY A 241 6.46 -7.14 20.93
N LYS A 242 6.44 -6.05 21.71
CA LYS A 242 7.06 -4.76 21.34
C LYS A 242 8.57 -4.88 21.10
N GLY A 243 9.27 -5.62 21.96
CA GLY A 243 10.69 -5.92 21.79
C GLY A 243 10.99 -6.71 20.52
N GLN A 244 10.14 -7.69 20.18
CA GLN A 244 10.30 -8.50 18.97
C GLN A 244 10.19 -7.62 17.72
N THR A 245 9.15 -6.79 17.61
CA THR A 245 8.98 -5.83 16.49
C THR A 245 10.16 -4.85 16.41
N PHE A 246 10.61 -4.33 17.56
CA PHE A 246 11.74 -3.41 17.61
C PHE A 246 13.04 -4.03 17.07
N PHE A 247 13.41 -5.23 17.54
CA PHE A 247 14.65 -5.87 17.12
C PHE A 247 14.58 -6.37 15.68
N VAL A 248 13.45 -6.91 15.24
CA VAL A 248 13.21 -7.25 13.84
C VAL A 248 13.43 -6.04 12.94
N ASN A 249 12.76 -4.92 13.22
CA ASN A 249 12.88 -3.71 12.40
C ASN A 249 14.31 -3.18 12.41
N LYS A 250 15.02 -3.30 13.54
CA LYS A 250 16.41 -2.89 13.65
C LYS A 250 17.35 -3.76 12.81
N PHE A 251 17.16 -5.08 12.78
CA PHE A 251 17.98 -5.99 11.96
C PHE A 251 17.63 -5.94 10.47
N LEU A 252 16.35 -5.73 10.12
CA LEU A 252 15.93 -5.58 8.72
C LEU A 252 16.25 -4.19 8.15
N GLY A 253 16.20 -3.14 8.97
CA GLY A 253 16.54 -1.77 8.58
C GLY A 253 18.05 -1.55 8.37
N HIS A 254 18.92 -2.22 9.15
CA HIS A 254 20.37 -2.12 8.94
C HIS A 254 20.86 -2.72 7.62
N ARG A 255 20.03 -3.49 6.92
CA ARG A 255 20.35 -4.04 5.59
C ARG A 255 20.35 -2.97 4.49
N GLU A 256 19.76 -1.80 4.74
CA GLU A 256 19.62 -0.72 3.76
C GLU A 256 20.82 0.25 3.72
N ILE A 257 21.78 0.16 4.65
CA ILE A 257 22.94 1.07 4.72
C ILE A 257 24.20 0.45 4.10
N THR A 258 24.18 -0.85 3.79
CA THR A 258 25.38 -1.59 3.32
C THR A 258 25.19 -2.25 1.96
N GLN A 259 24.26 -1.76 1.14
CA GLN A 259 24.15 -2.13 -0.28
C GLN A 259 24.27 -0.89 -1.16
#